data_AF-A0A453SUB9-F1
#
_entry.id   AF-A0A453SUB9-F1
#
_cell.length_a   1.000
_cell.length_b   1.000
_cell.length_c   1.000
_cell.angle_alpha   90.00
_cell.angle_beta   90.00
_cell.angle_gamma   90.00
#
_symmetry.space_group_name_H-M   'P 1'
#
loop_
_entity.id
_entity.type
_entity.pdbx_description
1 polymer ?
#
loop_
_entity_poly.entity_id
_entity_poly.type
_entity_poly.pdbx_seq_one_letter_code
_entity_poly.pdbx_strand_id
1 'polypeptide(L)'
;MATSNAGEKKMIMLKSSDGKEFEVEEVVAMESQTIRHMIEDDGADKAIPIPNINSEILSKVIEYCNKHVLAKPGNVATRSPGAVASNTVAPAALAEDLKIWDAKFIKVNHATLFGLIQAASYLKIEGLLDLTCQTVADMIRGKTPEEIRNFFNIKNNYLPEEEEKIRRENQWAFQ
;
A
#
# COMPACT_ATOMS: atom_id res chain seq x y z
N MET A 1 34.87 -24.92 15.38
CA MET A 1 34.65 -23.46 15.40
C MET A 1 34.10 -23.05 14.05
N ALA A 2 32.99 -22.29 14.07
CA ALA A 2 32.28 -21.68 12.95
C ALA A 2 31.54 -22.63 11.97
N THR A 3 30.35 -23.08 12.38
CA THR A 3 29.28 -23.37 11.43
C THR A 3 28.82 -22.04 10.81
N SER A 4 28.96 -21.96 9.50
CA SER A 4 28.41 -20.97 8.58
C SER A 4 26.98 -20.52 8.96
N ASN A 5 26.81 -19.24 9.24
CA ASN A 5 25.50 -18.61 9.42
C ASN A 5 24.88 -18.44 8.01
N ALA A 6 24.10 -19.44 7.58
CA ALA A 6 23.21 -19.31 6.44
C ALA A 6 22.22 -18.18 6.76
N GLY A 7 22.05 -17.22 5.85
CA GLY A 7 21.30 -15.98 6.09
C GLY A 7 19.95 -16.19 6.76
N GLU A 8 19.89 -15.99 8.08
CA GLU A 8 18.66 -15.99 8.84
C GLU A 8 17.87 -14.75 8.41
N LYS A 9 16.72 -14.99 7.77
CA LYS A 9 15.73 -13.96 7.56
C LYS A 9 15.21 -13.55 8.92
N LYS A 10 15.60 -12.36 9.38
CA LYS A 10 15.11 -11.80 10.62
C LYS A 10 13.62 -11.55 10.47
N MET A 11 12.82 -12.21 11.30
CA MET A 11 11.37 -12.09 11.34
C MET A 11 10.99 -11.15 12.47
N ILE A 12 9.98 -10.32 12.23
CA ILE A 12 9.38 -9.47 13.24
C ILE A 12 7.91 -9.85 13.40
N MET A 13 7.38 -9.62 14.60
CA MET A 13 5.98 -9.88 14.89
C MET A 13 5.20 -8.57 14.93
N LEU A 14 4.18 -8.46 14.09
CA LEU A 14 3.24 -7.34 14.07
C LEU A 14 1.92 -7.78 14.69
N LYS A 15 1.34 -6.96 15.56
CA LYS A 15 0.04 -7.26 16.21
C LYS A 15 -1.02 -6.27 15.74
N SER A 16 -2.07 -6.77 15.09
CA SER A 16 -3.20 -5.96 14.63
C SER A 16 -4.08 -5.49 15.78
N SER A 17 -4.98 -4.53 15.50
CA SER A 17 -5.89 -3.96 16.49
C SER A 17 -6.91 -4.96 17.04
N ASP A 18 -7.24 -6.00 16.28
CA ASP A 18 -8.08 -7.14 16.71
C ASP A 18 -7.28 -8.25 17.40
N GLY A 19 -6.00 -8.00 17.71
CA GLY A 19 -5.15 -8.87 18.52
C GLY A 19 -4.51 -10.04 17.78
N LYS A 20 -4.65 -10.13 16.45
CA LYS A 20 -3.96 -11.15 15.64
C LYS A 20 -2.51 -10.76 15.42
N GLU A 21 -1.65 -11.77 15.38
CA GLU A 21 -0.21 -11.61 15.23
C GLU A 21 0.21 -12.10 13.84
N PHE A 22 1.14 -11.36 13.24
CA PHE A 22 1.65 -11.60 11.90
C PHE A 22 3.17 -11.64 11.96
N GLU A 23 3.74 -12.73 11.49
CA GLU A 23 5.18 -12.87 11.33
C GLU A 23 5.57 -12.36 9.94
N VAL A 24 6.46 -11.36 9.90
CA VAL A 24 6.85 -10.65 8.67
C VAL A 24 8.36 -10.50 8.63
N GLU A 25 8.96 -10.69 7.46
CA GLU A 25 10.41 -10.44 7.29
C GLU A 25 10.73 -8.97 7.61
N GLU A 26 11.82 -8.73 8.33
CA GLU A 26 12.25 -7.38 8.72
C GLU A 26 12.37 -6.47 7.49
N VAL A 27 12.94 -6.97 6.40
CA VAL A 27 13.06 -6.20 5.14
C VAL A 27 11.71 -5.81 4.52
N VAL A 28 10.66 -6.59 4.75
CA VAL A 28 9.29 -6.32 4.28
C VAL A 28 8.64 -5.27 5.18
N ALA A 29 8.81 -5.42 6.48
CA ALA A 29 8.29 -4.48 7.46
C ALA A 29 8.98 -3.11 7.41
N MET A 30 10.26 -3.06 7.03
CA MET A 30 11.03 -1.82 6.86
C MET A 30 10.54 -0.94 5.70
N GLU A 31 9.62 -1.41 4.85
CA GLU A 31 8.90 -0.54 3.90
C GLU A 31 8.03 0.50 4.61
N SER A 32 7.57 0.18 5.84
CA SER A 32 6.88 1.12 6.71
C SER A 32 7.92 1.96 7.47
N GLN A 33 7.91 3.28 7.27
CA GLN A 33 8.78 4.17 8.03
C GLN A 33 8.43 4.15 9.52
N THR A 34 7.14 4.00 9.85
CA THR A 34 6.69 3.90 11.25
C THR A 34 7.29 2.67 11.92
N ILE A 35 7.20 1.50 11.27
CA ILE A 35 7.74 0.25 11.82
C ILE A 35 9.27 0.31 11.88
N ARG A 36 9.93 0.91 10.87
CA ARG A 36 11.38 1.09 10.88
C ARG A 36 11.87 1.84 12.11
N HIS A 37 11.28 2.99 12.43
CA HIS A 37 11.66 3.75 13.63
C HIS A 37 11.42 2.95 14.91
N MET A 38 10.31 2.19 14.99
CA MET A 38 10.04 1.33 16.16
C MET A 38 11.09 0.22 16.33
N ILE A 39 11.58 -0.37 15.24
CA ILE A 39 12.64 -1.39 15.29
C ILE A 39 13.98 -0.76 15.70
N GLU A 40 14.29 0.44 15.20
CA GLU A 40 15.53 1.16 15.50
C GLU A 40 15.58 1.64 16.97
N ASP A 41 14.44 2.03 17.54
CA ASP A 41 14.34 2.55 18.92
C ASP A 41 14.20 1.42 19.97
N ASP A 42 13.30 0.45 19.75
CA ASP A 42 12.93 -0.56 20.77
C ASP A 42 13.49 -1.97 20.50
N GLY A 43 14.11 -2.19 19.33
CA GLY A 43 14.57 -3.50 18.86
C GLY A 43 13.46 -4.38 18.27
N ALA A 44 13.85 -5.47 17.62
CA ALA A 44 12.94 -6.38 16.92
C ALA A 44 12.40 -7.54 17.79
N ASP A 45 12.77 -7.59 19.07
CA ASP A 45 12.54 -8.75 19.93
C ASP A 45 11.11 -8.81 20.51
N LYS A 46 10.35 -7.73 20.38
CA LYS A 46 8.97 -7.62 20.89
C LYS A 46 7.98 -7.46 19.74
N ALA A 47 6.78 -7.99 19.92
CA ALA A 47 5.68 -7.78 18.98
C ALA A 47 5.32 -6.29 18.89
N ILE A 48 5.38 -5.73 17.69
CA ILE A 48 5.08 -4.33 17.40
C ILE A 48 3.56 -4.18 17.28
N PRO A 49 2.90 -3.46 18.19
CA PRO A 49 1.47 -3.23 18.11
C PRO A 49 1.16 -2.20 17.02
N ILE A 50 0.25 -2.55 16.12
CA ILE A 50 -0.29 -1.67 15.08
C ILE A 50 -1.74 -1.32 15.44
N PRO A 51 -1.94 -0.34 16.34
CA PRO A 51 -3.28 0.06 16.72
C PRO A 51 -4.00 0.66 15.50
N ASN A 52 -5.33 0.54 15.49
CA ASN A 52 -6.24 1.05 14.45
C ASN A 52 -6.27 0.29 13.11
N ILE A 53 -5.39 -0.70 12.88
CA ILE A 53 -5.43 -1.53 11.67
C ILE A 53 -5.85 -2.95 12.06
N ASN A 54 -6.98 -3.41 11.55
CA ASN A 54 -7.44 -4.79 11.76
C ASN A 54 -6.62 -5.80 10.95
N SER A 55 -6.77 -7.08 11.28
CA SER A 55 -6.03 -8.16 10.63
C SER A 55 -6.26 -8.30 9.12
N GLU A 56 -7.46 -7.99 8.62
CA GLU A 56 -7.77 -8.08 7.19
C GLU A 56 -6.98 -7.04 6.38
N ILE A 57 -6.98 -5.79 6.85
CA ILE A 57 -6.23 -4.71 6.21
C ILE A 57 -4.73 -4.92 6.37
N LEU A 58 -4.27 -5.30 7.57
CA LEU A 58 -2.85 -5.53 7.83
C LEU A 58 -2.29 -6.65 6.94
N SER A 59 -3.05 -7.74 6.74
CA SER A 59 -2.68 -8.83 5.83
C SER A 59 -2.44 -8.33 4.40
N LYS A 60 -3.35 -7.49 3.88
CA LYS A 60 -3.20 -6.88 2.55
C LYS A 60 -2.02 -5.93 2.45
N VAL A 61 -1.75 -5.14 3.49
CA VAL A 61 -0.58 -4.27 3.54
C VAL A 61 0.71 -5.10 3.48
N ILE A 62 0.77 -6.20 4.23
CA ILE A 62 1.92 -7.11 4.21
C ILE A 62 2.09 -7.77 2.84
N GLU A 63 0.99 -8.17 2.18
CA GLU A 63 1.01 -8.69 0.81
C GLU A 63 1.61 -7.68 -0.17
N TYR A 64 1.19 -6.41 -0.08
CA TYR A 64 1.73 -5.32 -0.89
C TYR A 64 3.23 -5.12 -0.67
N CYS A 65 3.66 -5.00 0.60
CA CYS A 65 5.07 -4.82 0.95
C CYS A 65 5.93 -5.98 0.45
N ASN A 66 5.48 -7.23 0.62
CA ASN A 66 6.18 -8.41 0.12
C ASN A 66 6.41 -8.35 -1.39
N LYS A 67 5.37 -8.00 -2.16
CA LYS A 67 5.47 -7.93 -3.61
C LYS A 67 6.46 -6.85 -4.07
N HIS A 68 6.47 -5.70 -3.41
CA HIS A 68 7.30 -4.55 -3.78
C HIS A 68 8.76 -4.69 -3.36
N VAL A 69 9.00 -5.34 -2.21
CA VAL A 69 10.37 -5.63 -1.75
C VAL A 69 11.07 -6.66 -2.63
N LEU A 70 10.34 -7.64 -3.17
CA LEU A 70 10.88 -8.60 -4.13
C LEU A 70 11.15 -8.01 -5.51
N ALA A 71 10.47 -6.92 -5.86
CA ALA A 71 10.64 -6.23 -7.14
C ALA A 71 11.81 -5.22 -7.14
N LYS A 72 12.39 -4.90 -5.98
CA LYS A 72 13.55 -4.00 -5.90
C LYS A 72 14.81 -4.69 -6.46
N PRO A 73 15.56 -4.05 -7.37
CA PRO A 73 16.71 -4.66 -8.05
C PRO A 73 17.87 -5.09 -7.11
N GLY A 74 17.89 -4.63 -5.86
CA GLY A 74 18.88 -5.06 -4.85
C GLY A 74 18.59 -6.43 -4.20
N ASN A 75 17.35 -6.92 -4.23
CA ASN A 75 16.95 -8.15 -3.53
C ASN A 75 16.99 -9.43 -4.40
N VAL A 76 17.26 -9.28 -5.70
CA VAL A 76 17.37 -10.42 -6.64
C VAL A 76 18.72 -11.15 -6.49
N ALA A 77 19.71 -10.52 -5.85
CA ALA A 77 21.09 -11.02 -5.74
C ALA A 77 21.30 -12.16 -4.73
N THR A 78 20.32 -12.53 -3.90
CA THR A 78 20.46 -13.59 -2.88
C THR A 78 19.91 -14.95 -3.29
N ARG A 79 19.44 -15.12 -4.54
CA ARG A 79 19.17 -16.46 -5.10
C ARG A 79 20.43 -16.96 -5.81
N SER A 80 21.06 -17.97 -5.21
CA SER A 80 22.25 -18.74 -5.60
C SER A 80 22.84 -18.51 -7.02
N PRO A 81 24.16 -18.30 -7.14
CA PRO A 81 24.86 -18.33 -8.42
C PRO A 81 25.00 -19.78 -8.88
N GLY A 82 23.95 -20.34 -9.49
CA GLY A 82 23.97 -21.75 -9.89
C GLY A 82 22.97 -22.19 -10.95
N ALA A 83 21.97 -21.38 -11.30
CA ALA A 83 21.07 -21.68 -12.41
C ALA A 83 21.44 -20.83 -13.63
N VAL A 84 22.13 -21.48 -14.57
CA VAL A 84 22.42 -20.96 -15.89
C VAL A 84 21.14 -20.67 -16.68
N ALA A 85 21.21 -19.56 -17.42
CA ALA A 85 20.41 -19.17 -18.59
C ALA A 85 19.00 -18.59 -18.39
N SER A 86 18.89 -17.36 -18.90
CA SER A 86 17.73 -16.81 -19.62
C SER A 86 16.67 -16.04 -18.82
N ASN A 87 17.01 -14.80 -18.47
CA ASN A 87 16.39 -13.59 -19.07
C ASN A 87 16.87 -12.37 -18.28
N THR A 88 17.69 -11.54 -18.92
CA THR A 88 17.75 -10.11 -18.59
C THR A 88 16.39 -9.51 -18.95
N VAL A 89 15.41 -9.66 -18.06
CA VAL A 89 14.15 -8.94 -18.16
C VAL A 89 14.52 -7.47 -18.01
N ALA A 90 14.32 -6.67 -19.07
CA ALA A 90 14.54 -5.24 -19.01
C ALA A 90 13.81 -4.66 -17.79
N PRO A 91 14.43 -3.74 -17.01
CA PRO A 91 13.81 -3.18 -15.81
C PRO A 91 12.42 -2.57 -16.06
N ALA A 92 12.12 -2.19 -17.31
CA ALA A 92 10.81 -1.74 -17.76
C ALA A 92 9.70 -2.81 -17.68
N ALA A 93 9.98 -4.07 -18.05
CA ALA A 93 8.97 -5.12 -18.05
C ALA A 93 8.57 -5.55 -16.62
N LEU A 94 9.53 -5.58 -15.69
CA LEU A 94 9.25 -5.84 -14.27
C LEU A 94 8.40 -4.71 -13.65
N ALA A 95 8.65 -3.47 -14.07
CA ALA A 95 7.85 -2.32 -13.64
C ALA A 95 6.42 -2.35 -14.20
N GLU A 96 6.22 -2.82 -15.44
CA GLU A 96 4.87 -3.02 -15.99
C GLU A 96 4.12 -4.15 -15.30
N ASP A 97 4.77 -5.29 -15.05
CA ASP A 97 4.16 -6.41 -14.31
C ASP A 97 3.72 -5.99 -12.91
N LEU A 98 4.50 -5.14 -12.24
CA LEU A 98 4.19 -4.59 -10.94
C LEU A 98 2.99 -3.64 -11.00
N LYS A 99 2.94 -2.72 -11.97
CA LYS A 99 1.76 -1.87 -12.20
C LYS A 99 0.49 -2.66 -12.51
N ILE A 100 0.59 -3.74 -13.27
CA ILE A 100 -0.55 -4.63 -13.56
C ILE A 100 -1.02 -5.34 -12.29
N TRP A 101 -0.07 -5.77 -11.45
CA TRP A 101 -0.39 -6.37 -10.16
C TRP A 101 -1.05 -5.36 -9.22
N ASP A 102 -0.51 -4.15 -9.10
CA ASP A 102 -1.06 -3.04 -8.32
C ASP A 102 -2.49 -2.71 -8.73
N ALA A 103 -2.74 -2.61 -10.03
CA ALA A 103 -4.07 -2.37 -10.59
C ALA A 103 -5.06 -3.50 -10.29
N LYS A 104 -4.60 -4.74 -10.03
CA LYS A 104 -5.45 -5.85 -9.58
C LYS A 104 -5.59 -5.86 -8.05
N PHE A 105 -4.53 -5.55 -7.33
CA PHE A 105 -4.48 -5.50 -5.87
C PHE A 105 -5.42 -4.43 -5.31
N ILE A 106 -5.46 -3.26 -5.95
CA ILE A 106 -6.29 -2.13 -5.51
C ILE A 106 -7.77 -2.24 -5.90
N LYS A 107 -8.13 -3.21 -6.75
CA LYS A 107 -9.53 -3.53 -7.12
C LYS A 107 -10.24 -4.30 -6.00
N VAL A 108 -10.37 -3.65 -4.85
CA VAL A 108 -11.10 -4.13 -3.68
C VAL A 108 -12.38 -3.32 -3.47
N ASN A 109 -13.23 -3.75 -2.53
CA ASN A 109 -14.42 -2.98 -2.16
C ASN A 109 -14.01 -1.62 -1.51
N HIS A 110 -14.94 -0.66 -1.45
CA HIS A 110 -14.63 0.67 -0.94
C HIS A 110 -14.17 0.65 0.52
N ALA A 111 -14.76 -0.19 1.38
CA ALA A 111 -14.38 -0.28 2.78
C ALA A 111 -12.91 -0.72 2.95
N THR A 112 -12.50 -1.74 2.19
CA THR A 112 -11.11 -2.20 2.16
C THR A 112 -10.19 -1.14 1.55
N LEU A 113 -10.61 -0.45 0.49
CA LEU A 113 -9.81 0.64 -0.11
C LEU A 113 -9.55 1.77 0.90
N PHE A 114 -10.60 2.23 1.61
CA PHE A 114 -10.44 3.24 2.66
C PHE A 114 -9.59 2.72 3.82
N GLY A 115 -9.74 1.45 4.20
CA GLY A 115 -8.87 0.81 5.18
C GLY A 115 -7.40 0.80 4.74
N LEU A 116 -7.12 0.49 3.47
CA LEU A 116 -5.77 0.54 2.90
C LEU A 116 -5.19 1.97 2.87
N ILE A 117 -6.00 2.98 2.53
CA ILE A 117 -5.59 4.40 2.56
C ILE A 117 -5.19 4.80 4.00
N GLN A 118 -6.04 4.49 4.98
CA GLN A 118 -5.78 4.79 6.38
C GLN A 118 -4.54 4.06 6.88
N ALA A 119 -4.39 2.79 6.52
CA ALA A 119 -3.23 1.98 6.88
C ALA A 119 -1.94 2.50 6.25
N ALA A 120 -1.94 2.83 4.96
CA ALA A 120 -0.78 3.36 4.27
C ALA A 120 -0.33 4.71 4.84
N SER A 121 -1.29 5.57 5.17
CA SER A 121 -1.01 6.86 5.82
C SER A 121 -0.46 6.70 7.25
N TYR A 122 -0.96 5.72 8.00
CA TYR A 122 -0.52 5.44 9.37
C TYR A 122 0.88 4.80 9.43
N LEU A 123 1.11 3.80 8.57
CA LEU A 123 2.38 3.09 8.46
C LEU A 123 3.41 3.84 7.60
N LYS A 124 3.04 4.97 7.00
CA LYS A 124 3.90 5.78 6.13
C LYS A 124 4.54 4.95 5.01
N ILE A 125 3.70 4.15 4.32
CA ILE A 125 4.10 3.35 3.16
C ILE A 125 3.78 4.17 1.91
N GLU A 126 4.76 4.95 1.45
CA GLU A 126 4.60 5.93 0.36
C GLU A 126 4.02 5.30 -0.92
N GLY A 127 4.56 4.17 -1.38
CA GLY A 127 4.07 3.52 -2.60
C GLY A 127 2.61 3.06 -2.51
N LEU A 128 2.19 2.52 -1.37
CA LEU A 128 0.80 2.10 -1.17
C LEU A 128 -0.13 3.31 -1.09
N LEU A 129 0.33 4.39 -0.42
CA LEU A 129 -0.42 5.63 -0.32
C LEU A 129 -0.63 6.24 -1.71
N ASP A 130 0.42 6.34 -2.52
CA ASP A 130 0.34 6.86 -3.89
C ASP A 130 -0.58 6.01 -4.76
N LEU A 131 -0.49 4.68 -4.70
CA LEU A 131 -1.36 3.78 -5.44
C LEU A 131 -2.84 3.98 -5.07
N THR A 132 -3.12 4.06 -3.77
CA THR A 132 -4.50 4.25 -3.27
C THR A 132 -5.04 5.63 -3.64
N CYS A 133 -4.24 6.70 -3.51
CA CYS A 133 -4.60 8.06 -3.91
C CYS A 133 -4.84 8.17 -5.42
N GLN A 134 -3.96 7.59 -6.24
CA GLN A 134 -4.12 7.57 -7.69
C GLN A 134 -5.40 6.85 -8.10
N THR A 135 -5.70 5.72 -7.48
CA THR A 135 -6.93 4.96 -7.74
C THR A 135 -8.17 5.78 -7.41
N VAL A 136 -8.18 6.47 -6.27
CA VAL A 136 -9.26 7.39 -5.89
C VAL A 136 -9.37 8.55 -6.89
N ALA A 137 -8.24 9.13 -7.32
CA ALA A 137 -8.22 10.20 -8.31
C ALA A 137 -8.77 9.74 -9.68
N ASP A 138 -8.42 8.53 -10.12
CA ASP A 138 -8.94 7.94 -11.36
C ASP A 138 -10.43 7.59 -11.26
N MET A 139 -10.93 7.22 -10.08
CA MET A 139 -12.37 7.03 -9.82
C MET A 139 -13.16 8.33 -9.86
N ILE A 140 -12.53 9.47 -9.52
CA ILE A 140 -13.12 10.81 -9.56
C ILE A 140 -13.02 11.40 -10.98
N ARG A 141 -11.95 11.06 -11.72
CA ARG A 141 -11.69 11.61 -13.06
C ARG A 141 -12.84 11.28 -14.01
N GLY A 142 -13.38 12.32 -14.65
CA GLY A 142 -14.44 12.18 -15.64
C GLY A 142 -15.83 11.92 -15.06
N LYS A 143 -15.98 11.85 -13.73
CA LYS A 143 -17.29 11.80 -13.08
C LYS A 143 -17.83 13.18 -12.80
N THR A 144 -19.15 13.31 -12.85
CA THR A 144 -19.85 14.51 -12.43
C THR A 144 -19.83 14.66 -10.90
N PRO A 145 -19.98 15.88 -10.38
CA PRO A 145 -20.07 16.12 -8.93
C PRO A 145 -21.17 15.28 -8.25
N GLU A 146 -22.28 15.02 -8.94
CA GLU A 146 -23.39 14.20 -8.44
C GLU A 146 -23.00 12.72 -8.32
N GLU A 147 -22.30 12.17 -9.33
CA GLU A 147 -21.81 10.79 -9.29
C GLU A 147 -20.73 10.60 -8.22
N ILE A 148 -19.86 11.60 -8.02
CA ILE A 148 -18.87 11.60 -6.93
C ILE A 148 -19.59 11.62 -5.59
N ARG A 149 -20.58 12.49 -5.40
CA ARG A 149 -21.37 12.54 -4.16
C ARG A 149 -22.06 11.21 -3.87
N ASN A 150 -22.67 10.59 -4.88
CA ASN A 150 -23.30 9.28 -4.73
C ASN A 150 -22.26 8.19 -4.40
N PHE A 151 -21.10 8.22 -5.07
CA PHE A 151 -20.03 7.24 -4.88
C PHE A 151 -19.38 7.30 -3.49
N PHE A 152 -19.15 8.51 -2.97
CA PHE A 152 -18.64 8.73 -1.61
C PHE A 152 -19.75 8.80 -0.55
N ASN A 153 -21.00 8.59 -0.94
CA ASN A 153 -22.17 8.70 -0.07
C ASN A 153 -22.23 10.04 0.71
N ILE A 154 -21.83 11.13 0.04
CA ILE A 154 -21.80 12.49 0.56
C ILE A 154 -23.17 13.12 0.35
N LYS A 155 -23.81 13.58 1.43
CA LYS A 155 -25.07 14.32 1.35
C LYS A 155 -24.83 15.69 0.73
N ASN A 156 -25.58 16.03 -0.33
CA ASN A 156 -25.58 17.38 -0.87
C ASN A 156 -26.14 18.34 0.21
N ASN A 157 -25.29 19.23 0.70
CA ASN A 157 -25.63 20.24 1.68
C ASN A 157 -25.79 21.64 1.07
N TYR A 158 -25.66 21.77 -0.26
CA TYR A 158 -25.89 23.03 -0.96
C TYR A 158 -27.38 23.25 -1.20
N LEU A 159 -27.81 24.51 -1.10
CA LEU A 159 -29.11 24.90 -1.64
C LEU A 159 -29.05 24.89 -3.19
N PRO A 160 -30.19 24.64 -3.87
CA PRO A 160 -30.23 24.65 -5.33
C PRO A 160 -29.67 25.92 -5.98
N GLU A 161 -29.90 27.09 -5.38
CA GLU A 161 -29.35 28.37 -5.86
C GLU A 161 -27.82 28.48 -5.69
N GLU A 162 -27.27 27.90 -4.62
CA GLU A 162 -25.82 27.89 -4.37
C GLU A 162 -25.11 26.92 -5.32
N GLU A 163 -25.74 25.77 -5.58
CA GLU A 163 -25.24 24.78 -6.53
C GLU A 163 -25.24 25.33 -7.97
N GLU A 164 -26.30 26.04 -8.37
CA GLU A 164 -26.37 26.68 -9.69
C GLU A 164 -25.33 27.80 -9.83
N LYS A 165 -25.09 28.58 -8.77
CA LYS A 165 -24.04 29.60 -8.73
C LYS A 165 -22.64 28.98 -8.84
N ILE A 166 -22.34 27.94 -8.06
CA ILE A 166 -21.07 27.21 -8.11
C ILE A 166 -20.87 26.57 -9.49
N ARG A 167 -21.93 26.01 -10.09
CA ARG A 167 -21.87 25.42 -11.43
C ARG A 167 -21.63 26.48 -12.51
N ARG A 168 -22.19 27.68 -12.37
CA ARG A 168 -21.97 28.82 -13.26
C ARG A 168 -20.55 29.38 -13.15
N GLU A 169 -20.03 29.51 -11.93
CA GLU A 169 -18.66 30.00 -11.66
C GLU A 169 -17.59 29.00 -12.10
N ASN A 170 -17.86 27.70 -12.00
CA ASN A 170 -16.92 26.63 -12.38
C ASN A 170 -17.16 26.07 -13.79
N GLN A 171 -17.89 26.76 -14.66
CA GLN A 171 -18.13 26.32 -16.05
C GLN A 171 -16.82 26.06 -16.83
N TRP A 172 -15.74 26.76 -16.50
CA TRP A 172 -14.41 26.57 -17.10
C TRP A 172 -13.81 25.19 -16.84
N ALA A 173 -14.21 24.49 -15.76
CA ALA A 173 -13.73 23.16 -15.41
C ALA A 173 -14.50 22.03 -16.13
N PHE A 174 -15.58 22.37 -16.84
CA PHE A 174 -16.46 21.44 -17.57
C PHE A 174 -16.41 21.63 -19.09
N GLN A 175 -15.44 22.40 -19.61
CA GLN A 175 -15.16 22.57 -21.05
C GLN A 175 -14.16 21.55 -21.58
#